data_AF-A0A8H5IS39-F1
#
_entry.id   AF-A0A8H5IS39-F1
#
_cell.length_a   1.000
_cell.length_b   1.000
_cell.length_c   1.000
_cell.angle_alpha   90.00
_cell.angle_beta   90.00
_cell.angle_gamma   90.00
#
_symmetry.space_group_name_H-M   'P 1'
#
loop_
_entity.id
_entity.type
_entity.pdbx_description
1 polymer ?
#
loop_
_entity_poly.entity_id
_entity_poly.type
_entity_poly.pdbx_seq_one_letter_code
_entity_poly.pdbx_strand_id
1 'polypeptide(L)'
;MSILSSAGFAPPQAVALLVVYCLVYVIPLYFSAATRPSPTRSRDAPEAIRARIFVVSLSTATCSLVTLYLLSSHGAIAVEKPLHFMGYWPPGLIDAARALWLTALLFAGPLYESLVIDGAAHQWLRLQPLRDLWTDWPTWRNMVA
;
A
#
# COMPACT_ATOMS: atom_id res chain seq x y z
N MET A 1 0.59 -33.17 30.28
CA MET A 1 0.93 -33.30 28.85
C MET A 1 -0.36 -33.43 28.05
N SER A 2 -0.96 -32.29 27.68
CA SER A 2 -1.86 -32.16 26.51
C SER A 2 -2.42 -30.73 26.40
N ILE A 3 -1.61 -29.88 25.79
CA ILE A 3 -1.98 -28.89 24.76
C ILE A 3 -3.09 -27.88 25.14
N LEU A 4 -2.60 -26.73 25.61
CA LEU A 4 -3.19 -25.41 25.45
C LEU A 4 -3.84 -25.31 24.06
N SER A 5 -5.17 -25.33 23.98
CA SER A 5 -5.89 -25.14 22.71
C SER A 5 -5.54 -23.76 22.18
N SER A 6 -4.70 -23.73 21.15
CA SER A 6 -4.31 -22.52 20.44
C SER A 6 -5.57 -21.90 19.83
N ALA A 7 -5.99 -20.76 20.37
CA ALA A 7 -7.00 -19.87 19.80
C ALA A 7 -6.49 -19.24 18.50
N GLY A 8 -6.22 -20.08 17.49
CA GLY A 8 -5.74 -19.71 16.18
C GLY A 8 -6.55 -20.43 15.11
N PHE A 9 -6.73 -19.79 13.96
CA PHE A 9 -7.43 -20.39 12.83
C PHE A 9 -6.79 -21.73 12.45
N ALA A 10 -7.63 -22.75 12.25
CA ALA A 10 -7.14 -24.01 11.73
C ALA A 10 -6.58 -23.80 10.31
N PRO A 11 -5.55 -24.55 9.88
CA PRO A 11 -4.97 -24.42 8.54
C PRO A 11 -6.00 -24.36 7.39
N PRO A 12 -7.06 -25.18 7.34
CA PRO A 12 -8.06 -25.08 6.26
C PRO A 12 -8.87 -23.78 6.29
N GLN A 13 -9.11 -23.20 7.47
CA GLN A 13 -9.83 -21.93 7.62
C GLN A 13 -8.96 -20.77 7.11
N ALA A 14 -7.66 -20.78 7.41
CA ALA A 14 -6.71 -19.79 6.91
C ALA A 14 -6.59 -19.85 5.38
N VAL A 15 -6.53 -21.05 4.79
CA VAL A 15 -6.51 -21.22 3.34
C VAL A 15 -7.81 -20.74 2.69
N ALA A 16 -8.97 -21.04 3.28
CA ALA A 16 -10.24 -20.54 2.78
C ALA A 16 -10.31 -19.01 2.79
N LEU A 17 -9.87 -18.36 3.89
CA LEU A 17 -9.79 -16.90 3.98
C LEU A 17 -8.84 -16.30 2.94
N LEU A 18 -7.67 -16.93 2.70
CA LEU A 18 -6.73 -16.51 1.67
C LEU A 18 -7.36 -16.55 0.26
N VAL A 19 -8.07 -17.62 -0.07
CA VAL A 19 -8.77 -17.74 -1.35
C VAL A 19 -9.85 -16.67 -1.48
N VAL A 20 -10.64 -16.44 -0.43
CA VAL A 20 -11.65 -15.38 -0.42
C VAL A 20 -11.02 -13.99 -0.63
N TYR A 21 -9.93 -13.68 0.07
CA TYR A 21 -9.24 -12.41 -0.09
C TYR A 21 -8.62 -12.24 -1.48
N CYS A 22 -8.08 -13.31 -2.06
CA CYS A 22 -7.62 -13.30 -3.45
C CYS A 22 -8.77 -12.97 -4.40
N LEU A 23 -9.94 -13.59 -4.23
CA LEU A 23 -11.11 -13.31 -5.06
C LEU A 23 -11.63 -11.88 -4.86
N VAL A 24 -11.67 -11.38 -3.62
CA VAL A 24 -12.08 -9.99 -3.31
C VAL A 24 -11.11 -8.98 -3.93
N TYR A 25 -9.83 -9.31 -4.07
CA TYR A 25 -8.85 -8.48 -4.78
C TYR A 25 -9.04 -8.54 -6.31
N VAL A 26 -9.20 -9.75 -6.85
CA VAL A 26 -9.23 -9.99 -8.30
C VAL A 26 -10.55 -9.59 -8.93
N ILE A 27 -11.70 -9.98 -8.38
CA ILE A 27 -13.02 -9.79 -9.00
C ILE A 27 -13.31 -8.32 -9.34
N PRO A 28 -13.07 -7.34 -8.44
CA PRO A 28 -13.29 -5.92 -8.74
C PRO A 28 -12.44 -5.40 -9.90
N LEU A 29 -11.23 -5.94 -10.10
CA LEU A 29 -10.36 -5.61 -11.23
C LEU A 29 -10.91 -6.10 -12.56
N TYR A 30 -11.75 -7.13 -12.58
CA TYR A 30 -12.39 -7.65 -13.80
C TYR A 30 -13.79 -7.07 -14.03
N PHE A 31 -14.48 -6.64 -12.97
CA PHE A 31 -15.83 -6.08 -13.08
C PHE A 31 -15.83 -4.61 -13.52
N SER A 32 -14.78 -3.84 -13.20
CA SER A 32 -14.69 -2.44 -13.64
C SER A 32 -14.45 -2.36 -15.15
N ALA A 33 -15.42 -1.83 -15.89
CA ALA A 33 -15.31 -1.58 -17.32
C ALA A 33 -14.13 -0.63 -17.68
N ALA A 34 -13.65 0.15 -16.71
CA ALA A 34 -12.50 1.04 -16.85
C ALA A 34 -11.14 0.31 -16.76
N THR A 35 -11.10 -0.90 -16.18
CA THR A 35 -9.87 -1.70 -16.03
C THR A 35 -9.75 -2.81 -17.06
N ARG A 36 -10.85 -3.17 -17.74
CA ARG A 36 -10.90 -4.17 -18.81
C ARG A 36 -10.03 -3.73 -20.00
N PRO A 37 -9.06 -4.56 -20.46
CA PRO A 37 -8.28 -4.26 -21.66
C PRO A 37 -9.22 -4.21 -22.86
N SER A 38 -9.38 -3.03 -23.48
CA SER A 38 -10.07 -2.88 -24.76
C SER A 38 -9.06 -2.46 -25.84
N PRO A 39 -9.18 -2.96 -27.08
CA PRO A 39 -8.26 -2.61 -28.17
C PRO A 39 -8.31 -1.12 -28.56
N THR A 40 -9.37 -0.41 -28.17
CA THR A 40 -9.65 0.99 -28.56
C THR A 40 -9.26 2.00 -27.48
N ARG A 41 -8.84 1.56 -26.29
CA ARG A 41 -8.52 2.44 -25.17
C ARG A 41 -7.01 2.59 -25.02
N SER A 42 -6.53 3.83 -25.14
CA SER A 42 -5.12 4.16 -24.89
C SER A 42 -4.69 3.69 -23.50
N ARG A 43 -3.54 3.01 -23.45
CA ARG A 43 -2.91 2.46 -22.24
C ARG A 43 -2.62 3.55 -21.18
N ASP A 44 -2.54 4.81 -21.61
CA ASP A 44 -2.20 5.96 -20.77
C ASP A 44 -3.43 6.77 -20.33
N ALA A 45 -4.65 6.22 -20.47
CA ALA A 45 -5.84 6.89 -20.01
C ALA A 45 -5.82 7.06 -18.47
N PRO A 46 -5.76 8.29 -17.93
CA PRO A 46 -5.61 8.54 -16.49
C PRO A 46 -6.75 7.93 -15.66
N GLU A 47 -7.96 7.86 -16.23
CA GLU A 47 -9.13 7.24 -15.58
C GLU A 47 -8.96 5.73 -15.34
N ALA A 48 -8.25 5.03 -16.23
CA ALA A 48 -8.02 3.59 -16.07
C ALA A 48 -7.02 3.34 -14.93
N ILE A 49 -6.01 4.19 -14.79
CA ILE A 49 -5.02 4.13 -13.71
C ILE A 49 -5.69 4.43 -12.35
N ARG A 50 -6.51 5.50 -12.26
CA ARG A 50 -7.32 5.79 -11.05
C ARG A 50 -8.15 4.60 -10.62
N ALA A 51 -8.93 4.06 -11.55
CA ALA A 51 -9.86 2.99 -11.26
C ALA A 51 -9.14 1.77 -10.70
N ARG A 52 -7.99 1.39 -11.25
CA ARG A 52 -7.18 0.27 -10.76
C ARG A 52 -6.63 0.54 -9.36
N ILE A 53 -5.98 1.69 -9.16
CA ILE A 53 -5.38 2.04 -7.85
C ILE A 53 -6.46 2.11 -6.77
N PHE A 54 -7.61 2.73 -7.07
CA PHE A 54 -8.72 2.85 -6.13
C PHE A 54 -9.28 1.47 -5.76
N VAL A 55 -9.57 0.63 -6.75
CA VAL A 55 -10.13 -0.71 -6.54
C VAL A 55 -9.17 -1.61 -5.75
N VAL A 56 -7.88 -1.57 -6.09
CA VAL A 56 -6.83 -2.30 -5.36
C VAL A 56 -6.76 -1.80 -3.92
N SER A 57 -6.63 -0.49 -3.72
CA SER A 57 -6.54 0.11 -2.38
C SER A 57 -7.76 -0.21 -1.53
N LEU A 58 -8.96 -0.14 -2.10
CA LEU A 58 -10.21 -0.44 -1.39
C LEU A 58 -10.29 -1.91 -0.99
N SER A 59 -9.94 -2.83 -1.90
CA SER A 59 -9.94 -4.27 -1.61
C SER A 59 -8.91 -4.64 -0.54
N THR A 60 -7.70 -4.09 -0.62
CA THR A 60 -6.63 -4.28 0.38
C THR A 60 -7.04 -3.68 1.74
N ALA A 61 -7.60 -2.47 1.75
CA ALA A 61 -8.08 -1.83 2.99
C ALA A 61 -9.21 -2.65 3.64
N THR A 62 -10.16 -3.14 2.85
CA THR A 62 -11.27 -3.97 3.34
C THR A 62 -10.74 -5.29 3.91
N CYS A 63 -9.84 -5.96 3.19
CA CYS A 63 -9.19 -7.19 3.64
C CYS A 63 -8.44 -6.99 4.98
N SER A 64 -7.70 -5.89 5.09
CA SER A 64 -6.99 -5.52 6.32
C SER A 64 -7.95 -5.27 7.48
N LEU A 65 -9.03 -4.52 7.27
CA LEU A 65 -10.05 -4.26 8.30
C LEU A 65 -10.75 -5.54 8.77
N VAL A 66 -11.09 -6.44 7.83
CA VAL A 66 -11.70 -7.74 8.18
C VAL A 66 -10.70 -8.59 8.98
N THR A 67 -9.43 -8.61 8.58
CA THR A 67 -8.37 -9.33 9.31
C THR A 67 -8.24 -8.79 10.74
N LEU A 68 -8.23 -7.46 10.90
CA LEU A 68 -8.17 -6.82 12.22
C LEU A 68 -9.39 -7.16 13.09
N TYR A 69 -10.59 -7.16 12.51
CA TYR A 69 -11.83 -7.54 13.20
C TYR A 69 -11.84 -9.02 13.62
N LEU A 70 -11.34 -9.91 12.76
CA LEU A 70 -11.23 -11.33 13.08
C LEU A 70 -10.24 -11.57 14.23
N LEU A 71 -9.10 -10.87 14.21
CA LEU A 71 -8.07 -10.99 15.23
C LEU A 71 -8.51 -10.41 16.59
N SER A 72 -9.27 -9.30 16.59
CA SER A 72 -9.79 -8.68 17.81
C SER A 72 -10.98 -9.42 18.43
N SER A 73 -11.77 -10.13 17.62
CA SER A 73 -12.90 -10.94 18.10
C SER A 73 -12.49 -12.29 18.66
N HIS A 74 -11.43 -12.91 18.12
CA HIS A 74 -10.95 -14.22 18.57
C HIS A 74 -9.94 -14.12 19.72
N GLY A 75 -9.19 -13.02 19.81
CA GLY A 75 -8.35 -12.71 20.96
C GLY A 75 -9.03 -11.66 21.82
N ALA A 76 -9.55 -12.03 23.00
CA ALA A 76 -10.04 -11.10 24.02
C ALA A 76 -8.90 -10.25 24.62
N ILE A 77 -8.16 -9.52 23.78
CA ILE A 77 -6.94 -8.81 24.11
C ILE A 77 -6.93 -7.45 23.41
N ALA A 78 -6.44 -6.43 24.13
CA ALA A 78 -6.30 -5.06 23.66
C ALA A 78 -5.74 -4.97 22.23
N VAL A 79 -6.30 -4.02 21.45
CA VAL A 79 -6.10 -3.79 20.01
C VAL A 79 -4.62 -3.70 19.58
N GLU A 80 -3.72 -3.37 20.51
CA GLU A 80 -2.27 -3.29 20.28
C GLU A 80 -1.63 -4.61 19.83
N LYS A 81 -2.08 -5.77 20.35
CA LYS A 81 -1.49 -7.06 19.95
C LYS A 81 -1.88 -7.45 18.53
N PRO A 82 -3.16 -7.33 18.11
CA PRO A 82 -3.55 -7.49 16.71
C PRO A 82 -2.80 -6.61 15.72
N LEU A 83 -2.63 -5.31 16.02
CA LEU A 83 -1.88 -4.37 15.19
C LEU A 83 -0.40 -4.77 15.04
N HIS A 84 0.17 -5.34 16.11
CA HIS A 84 1.52 -5.88 16.07
C HIS A 84 1.64 -7.13 15.18
N PHE A 85 0.70 -8.07 15.28
CA PHE A 85 0.68 -9.26 14.41
C PHE A 85 0.46 -8.92 12.94
N MET A 86 -0.27 -7.85 12.64
CA MET A 86 -0.45 -7.35 11.27
C MET A 86 0.78 -6.57 10.76
N GLY A 87 1.78 -6.32 11.60
CA GLY A 87 2.99 -5.57 11.23
C GLY A 87 2.78 -4.06 11.09
N TYR A 88 1.61 -3.52 11.47
CA TYR A 88 1.37 -2.08 11.48
C TYR A 88 2.07 -1.35 12.63
N TRP A 89 2.39 -2.08 13.70
CA TRP A 89 3.01 -1.54 14.90
C TRP A 89 4.10 -2.49 15.42
N PRO A 90 5.26 -2.02 15.94
CA PRO A 90 5.75 -0.64 15.87
C PRO A 90 6.24 -0.31 14.45
N PRO A 91 5.92 0.88 13.93
CA PRO A 91 6.50 1.31 12.67
C PRO A 91 8.00 1.51 12.87
N GLY A 92 8.82 0.79 12.11
CA GLY A 92 10.29 0.88 12.13
C GLY A 92 10.83 2.20 11.58
N LEU A 93 10.29 3.34 12.03
CA LEU A 93 10.59 4.67 11.52
C LEU A 93 12.07 5.02 11.64
N ILE A 94 12.73 4.55 12.71
CA ILE A 94 14.16 4.77 12.92
C ILE A 94 14.97 4.03 11.86
N ASP A 95 14.61 2.78 11.57
CA ASP A 95 15.33 1.99 10.56
C ASP A 95 15.03 2.50 9.15
N ALA A 96 13.80 2.91 8.88
CA ALA A 96 13.43 3.61 7.65
C ALA A 96 14.22 4.92 7.48
N ALA A 97 14.34 5.72 8.54
CA ALA A 97 15.10 6.98 8.51
C ALA A 97 16.60 6.73 8.29
N ARG A 98 17.17 5.70 8.91
CA ARG A 98 18.57 5.30 8.68
C ARG A 98 18.80 4.87 7.23
N ALA A 99 17.93 4.03 6.68
CA ALA A 99 18.00 3.59 5.29
C ALA A 99 17.84 4.77 4.32
N LEU A 100 16.91 5.68 4.60
CA LEU A 100 16.70 6.89 3.82
C LEU A 100 17.92 7.82 3.87
N TRP A 101 18.53 7.99 5.05
CA TRP A 101 19.73 8.80 5.22
C TRP A 101 20.92 8.22 4.47
N LEU A 102 21.14 6.91 4.53
CA LEU A 102 22.19 6.24 3.75
C LEU A 102 21.98 6.44 2.24
N THR A 103 20.74 6.30 1.78
CA THR A 103 20.39 6.57 0.38
C THR A 103 20.63 8.04 0.01
N ALA A 104 20.25 8.98 0.87
CA ALA A 104 20.47 10.40 0.64
C ALA A 104 21.96 10.76 0.56
N LEU A 105 22.79 10.14 1.41
CA LEU A 105 24.25 10.31 1.35
C LEU A 105 24.85 9.73 0.07
N LEU A 106 24.39 8.55 -0.36
CA LEU A 106 24.84 7.92 -1.60
C LEU A 106 24.56 8.81 -2.82
N PHE A 107 23.42 9.51 -2.80
CA PHE A 107 22.99 10.41 -3.88
C PHE A 107 23.14 11.89 -3.51
N ALA A 108 24.07 12.25 -2.62
CA ALA A 108 24.21 13.62 -2.13
C ALA A 108 24.49 14.64 -3.25
N GLY A 109 25.26 14.27 -4.28
CA GLY A 109 25.55 15.13 -5.44
C GLY A 109 24.29 15.50 -6.24
N PRO A 110 23.58 14.51 -6.81
CA PRO A 110 22.31 14.75 -7.51
C PRO A 110 21.25 15.42 -6.62
N LEU A 111 21.23 15.10 -5.33
CA LEU A 111 20.30 15.70 -4.38
C LEU A 111 20.62 17.19 -4.15
N TYR A 112 21.90 17.56 -4.05
CA TYR A 112 22.32 18.96 -3.94
C TYR A 112 21.99 19.77 -5.19
N GLU A 113 22.27 19.20 -6.37
CA GLU A 113 21.95 19.84 -7.65
C GLU A 113 20.44 20.09 -7.79
N SER A 114 19.62 19.06 -7.61
CA SER A 114 18.17 19.20 -7.71
C SER A 114 17.55 20.10 -6.63
N LEU A 115 17.96 19.99 -5.37
CA LEU A 115 17.34 20.78 -4.29
C LEU A 115 17.81 22.23 -4.27
N VAL A 116 19.11 22.48 -4.46
CA VAL A 116 19.74 23.79 -4.26
C VAL A 116 19.90 24.54 -5.58
N ILE A 117 20.38 23.88 -6.63
CA ILE A 117 20.67 24.53 -7.92
C ILE A 117 19.38 24.72 -8.73
N ASP A 118 18.57 23.67 -8.87
CA ASP A 118 17.28 23.75 -9.59
C ASP A 118 16.17 24.41 -8.76
N GLY A 119 16.45 24.75 -7.50
CA GLY A 119 15.52 25.43 -6.60
C GLY A 119 14.33 24.57 -6.16
N ALA A 120 14.39 23.24 -6.37
CA ALA A 120 13.30 22.33 -5.99
C ALA A 120 13.03 22.35 -4.49
N ALA A 121 13.99 22.76 -3.64
CA ALA A 121 13.78 22.93 -2.20
C ALA A 121 12.55 23.81 -1.88
N HIS A 122 12.34 24.91 -2.62
CA HIS A 122 11.18 25.79 -2.42
C HIS A 122 9.87 25.13 -2.86
N GLN A 123 9.91 24.29 -3.88
CA GLN A 123 8.75 23.55 -4.38
C GLN A 123 8.37 22.43 -3.40
N TRP A 124 9.36 21.72 -2.85
CA TRP A 124 9.18 20.70 -1.81
C TRP A 124 8.62 21.31 -0.51
N LEU A 125 9.06 22.50 -0.10
CA LEU A 125 8.50 23.22 1.05
C LEU A 125 7.01 23.57 0.87
N ARG A 126 6.56 23.80 -0.37
CA ARG A 126 5.15 24.04 -0.71
C ARG A 126 4.38 22.75 -1.02
N LEU A 127 5.02 21.59 -0.88
CA LEU A 127 4.53 20.28 -1.31
C LEU A 127 3.96 20.29 -2.75
N GLN A 128 4.46 21.17 -3.61
CA GLN A 128 4.03 21.26 -5.01
C GLN A 128 4.27 19.94 -5.76
N PRO A 129 5.43 19.26 -5.64
CA PRO A 129 5.67 17.98 -6.32
C PRO A 129 4.65 16.90 -5.95
N LEU A 130 4.20 16.88 -4.69
CA LEU A 130 3.17 15.93 -4.22
C LEU A 130 1.79 16.25 -4.81
N ARG A 131 1.47 17.53 -4.96
CA ARG A 131 0.23 17.97 -5.61
C ARG A 131 0.27 17.66 -7.11
N ASP A 132 1.41 17.89 -7.75
CA ASP A 132 1.62 17.63 -9.17
C ASP A 132 1.52 16.13 -9.46
N LEU A 133 2.06 15.28 -8.58
CA LEU A 133 1.89 13.82 -8.63
C LEU A 133 0.43 13.37 -8.55
N TRP A 134 -0.39 14.06 -7.75
CA TRP A 134 -1.82 13.76 -7.65
C TRP A 134 -2.61 14.22 -8.88
N THR A 135 -2.15 15.29 -9.55
CA THR A 135 -2.80 15.81 -10.76
C THR A 135 -2.34 15.13 -12.04
N ASP A 136 -1.09 14.68 -12.12
CA ASP A 136 -0.46 14.13 -13.33
C ASP A 136 -0.19 12.62 -13.21
N TRP A 137 -1.17 11.82 -13.63
CA TRP A 137 -1.11 10.35 -13.53
C TRP A 137 0.02 9.67 -14.28
N PRO A 138 0.43 10.11 -15.48
CA PRO A 138 1.59 9.55 -16.17
C PRO A 138 2.87 9.63 -15.33
N THR A 139 3.10 10.77 -14.66
CA THR A 139 4.26 10.99 -13.79
C THR A 139 4.24 10.06 -12.58
N TRP A 140 3.09 9.93 -11.92
CA TRP A 140 2.93 8.94 -10.85
C TRP A 140 3.21 7.51 -11.32
N ARG A 141 2.67 7.11 -12.48
CA ARG A 141 2.93 5.77 -13.02
C ARG A 141 4.43 5.54 -13.19
N ASN A 142 5.18 6.51 -13.72
CA ASN A 142 6.62 6.38 -13.92
C ASN A 142 7.41 6.24 -12.60
N MET A 143 6.86 6.66 -11.46
CA MET A 143 7.49 6.44 -10.15
C MET A 143 7.18 5.06 -9.55
N VAL A 144 6.03 4.47 -9.92
CA VAL A 144 5.55 3.20 -9.33
C VAL A 144 5.85 1.98 -10.20
N ALA A 145 5.96 2.16 -11.52
CA ALA A 145 6.13 1.08 -12.51
C ALA A 145 7.58 0.70 -12.76
#